data_AF-A0A2K8SDK2-F1
#
_entry.id   AF-A0A2K8SDK2-F1
#
_cell.length_a   1.000
_cell.length_b   1.000
_cell.length_c   1.000
_cell.angle_alpha   90.00
_cell.angle_beta   90.00
_cell.angle_gamma   90.00
#
_symmetry.space_group_name_H-M   'P 1'
#
loop_
_entity.id
_entity.type
_entity.pdbx_description
1 polymer ?
#
loop_
_entity_poly.entity_id
_entity_poly.type
_entity_poly.pdbx_seq_one_letter_code
_entity_poly.pdbx_strand_id
1 'polypeptide(L)' 'MKEQCQNTDCNNDLNFMDKKRIYVYDENINDEVAIFVCDSCYKKNKDEENNIDWEHSL' A
#
# COMPACT_ATOMS: atom_id res chain seq x y z
N MET A 1 16.01 -13.73 -6.58
CA MET A 1 14.56 -13.98 -6.48
C MET A 1 13.86 -12.66 -6.72
N LYS A 2 12.95 -12.57 -7.69
CA LYS A 2 12.09 -11.39 -7.81
C LYS A 2 11.06 -11.47 -6.70
N GLU A 3 11.07 -10.50 -5.79
CA GLU A 3 10.01 -10.38 -4.79
C GLU A 3 8.78 -9.80 -5.49
N GLN A 4 7.59 -10.27 -5.14
CA GLN A 4 6.33 -9.82 -5.73
C GLN A 4 5.60 -8.91 -4.75
N CYS A 5 4.78 -8.01 -5.28
CA CYS A 5 3.90 -7.17 -4.48
C CYS A 5 3.12 -8.03 -3.48
N GLN A 6 3.14 -7.65 -2.20
CA GLN A 6 2.42 -8.37 -1.15
C GLN A 6 0.97 -7.90 -1.00
N ASN A 7 0.54 -6.96 -1.85
CA ASN A 7 -0.87 -6.59 -1.92
C ASN A 7 -1.64 -7.72 -2.60
N THR A 8 -2.68 -8.23 -1.94
CA THR A 8 -3.47 -9.39 -2.35
C THR A 8 -4.06 -9.26 -3.75
N ASP A 9 -4.34 -8.03 -4.18
CA ASP A 9 -4.92 -7.70 -5.49
C ASP A 9 -3.87 -7.35 -6.57
N CYS A 10 -2.58 -7.57 -6.31
CA CYS A 10 -1.51 -7.16 -7.21
C CYS A 10 -0.42 -8.23 -7.37
N ASN A 11 -0.16 -8.64 -8.61
CA ASN A 11 0.90 -9.59 -8.97
C ASN A 11 2.12 -8.93 -9.62
N ASN A 12 2.31 -7.62 -9.45
CA ASN A 12 3.44 -6.91 -10.04
C ASN A 12 4.75 -7.21 -9.30
N ASP A 13 5.86 -7.10 -10.02
CA ASP A 13 7.20 -7.20 -9.43
C ASP A 13 7.43 -6.06 -8.43
N LEU A 14 8.04 -6.38 -7.27
CA LEU A 14 8.54 -5.36 -6.35
C LEU A 14 9.77 -4.69 -6.93
N ASN A 15 9.85 -3.38 -6.71
CA ASN A 15 11.07 -2.64 -6.96
C ASN A 15 12.08 -2.97 -5.84
N PHE A 16 13.07 -3.81 -6.14
CA PHE A 16 14.05 -4.26 -5.14
C PHE A 16 14.98 -3.14 -4.68
N MET A 17 15.23 -2.13 -5.51
CA MET A 17 16.09 -0.98 -5.18
C MET A 17 15.38 0.02 -4.26
N ASP A 18 14.05 0.08 -4.30
CA ASP A 18 13.24 1.02 -3.52
C ASP A 18 11.97 0.33 -3.03
N LYS A 19 12.12 -0.44 -1.94
CA LYS A 19 11.01 -1.18 -1.35
C LYS A 19 10.03 -0.22 -0.66
N LYS A 20 8.88 0.00 -1.29
CA LYS A 20 7.75 0.74 -0.69
C LYS A 20 6.92 -0.16 0.21
N ARG A 21 6.31 0.44 1.24
CA ARG A 21 5.41 -0.25 2.18
C ARG A 21 4.14 0.56 2.42
N ILE A 22 3.03 -0.14 2.62
CA ILE A 22 1.76 0.42 3.08
C ILE A 22 1.32 -0.34 4.33
N TYR A 23 0.50 0.29 5.17
CA TYR A 23 -0.10 -0.35 6.33
C TYR A 23 -1.49 -0.83 5.95
N VAL A 24 -1.78 -2.11 6.20
CA VAL A 24 -3.08 -2.72 5.94
C VAL A 24 -3.55 -3.34 7.24
N TYR A 25 -4.82 -3.12 7.57
CA TYR A 25 -5.43 -3.71 8.75
C TYR A 25 -5.62 -5.22 8.56
N ASP A 26 -5.09 -6.02 9.49
CA ASP A 26 -5.26 -7.47 9.52
C ASP A 26 -6.20 -7.86 10.68
N GLU A 27 -7.38 -8.36 10.31
CA GLU A 27 -8.43 -8.75 11.25
C GLU A 27 -8.03 -9.93 12.17
N ASN A 28 -7.06 -10.77 11.76
CA ASN A 28 -6.64 -11.91 12.58
C ASN A 28 -5.89 -11.45 13.84
N ILE A 29 -5.16 -10.35 13.73
CA ILE A 29 -4.40 -9.76 14.84
C ILE A 29 -5.02 -8.46 15.37
N ASN A 30 -6.08 -7.98 14.72
CA ASN A 30 -6.78 -6.73 15.01
C ASN A 30 -5.84 -5.50 15.02
N ASP A 31 -4.86 -5.49 14.13
CA ASP A 31 -3.82 -4.45 14.08
C ASP A 31 -3.38 -4.15 12.64
N GLU A 32 -2.69 -3.04 12.43
CA GLU A 32 -2.13 -2.65 11.15
C GLU A 32 -0.76 -3.27 10.90
N VAL A 33 -0.58 -3.92 9.76
CA VAL A 33 0.66 -4.58 9.36
C VAL A 33 1.25 -3.89 8.15
N ALA A 34 2.57 -3.66 8.20
CA ALA A 34 3.30 -3.13 7.06
C ALA A 34 3.54 -4.22 6.02
N ILE A 35 2.99 -4.05 4.82
CA ILE A 35 3.23 -4.93 3.67
C ILE A 35 4.05 -4.21 2.60
N PHE A 36 4.92 -4.93 1.90
CA PHE A 36 5.71 -4.39 0.80
C PHE A 36 4.92 -4.40 -0.50
N VAL A 37 4.87 -3.27 -1.18
CA VAL A 37 4.07 -3.11 -2.40
C VAL A 37 4.86 -2.50 -3.54
N CYS A 38 4.46 -2.79 -4.77
CA CYS A 38 5.04 -2.16 -5.95
C CYS A 38 4.68 -0.67 -6.03
N ASP A 39 5.40 0.08 -6.86
CA ASP A 39 5.25 1.54 -7.00
C ASP A 39 3.81 1.94 -7.38
N SER A 40 3.13 1.13 -8.20
CA SER A 40 1.74 1.39 -8.59
C SER A 40 0.75 1.28 -7.44
N CYS A 41 0.87 0.25 -6.59
CA CYS A 41 0.03 0.08 -5.42
C CYS A 41 0.33 1.12 -4.35
N TYR A 42 1.61 1.45 -4.15
CA TYR A 42 2.02 2.52 -3.25
C TYR A 42 1.39 3.85 -3.66
N LYS A 43 1.49 4.20 -4.94
CA LYS A 43 0.91 5.44 -5.47
C LYS A 43 -0.61 5.46 -5.31
N LYS A 44 -1.31 4.38 -5.70
CA LYS A 44 -2.77 4.29 -5.55
C LYS A 44 -3.22 4.49 -4.10
N ASN A 45 -2.56 3.81 -3.15
CA ASN A 45 -2.87 3.94 -1.73
C ASN A 45 -2.60 5.37 -1.22
N LYS A 46 -1.50 6.00 -1.63
CA LYS A 46 -1.23 7.40 -1.30
C LYS A 46 -2.19 8.38 -1.96
N ASP A 47 -2.63 8.12 -3.18
CA ASP A 47 -3.63 8.92 -3.85
C ASP A 47 -4.97 8.81 -3.11
N GLU A 48 -5.37 7.61 -2.65
CA GLU A 48 -6.57 7.40 -1.82
C GLU A 48 -6.47 8.10 -0.46
N GLU A 49 -5.32 8.02 0.23
CA GLU A 49 -5.09 8.75 1.49
C GLU A 49 -5.04 10.27 1.30
N ASN A 50 -4.49 10.76 0.19
CA ASN A 50 -4.39 12.19 -0.10
C ASN A 50 -5.70 12.76 -0.67
N ASN A 51 -6.59 11.90 -1.16
CA ASN A 51 -7.94 12.27 -1.58
C ASN A 51 -8.92 12.31 -0.39
N ILE A 52 -8.40 12.43 0.83
CA ILE A 52 -9.18 12.90 1.97
C ILE A 52 -9.57 14.35 1.67
N ASP A 53 -10.82 14.44 1.28
CA ASP A 53 -11.54 15.60 0.81
C ASP A 53 -11.48 16.74 1.84
N TRP A 54 -10.60 17.70 1.61
CA TRP A 54 -10.59 18.97 2.34
C TRP A 54 -11.83 19.82 2.02
N GLU A 55 -12.71 19.38 1.11
CA GLU A 55 -14.04 19.99 0.89
C GLU A 55 -14.98 19.88 2.10
N HIS A 56 -14.67 19.02 3.08
CA HIS A 56 -15.43 18.96 4.34
C HIS A 56 -14.94 19.96 5.41
N SER A 57 -14.02 20.86 5.08
CA SER A 57 -13.44 21.84 6.02
C SER A 57 -14.06 23.25 5.90
N LEU A 58 -15.36 23.34 5.57
CA LEU A 58 -16.18 24.57 5.59
C LEU A 58 -16.68 24.94 6.98
#